data_AF-A0A819XFW7-F1
#
_entry.id   AF-A0A819XFW7-F1
#
_cell.length_a   1.000
_cell.length_b   1.000
_cell.length_c   1.000
_cell.angle_alpha   90.00
_cell.angle_beta   90.00
_cell.angle_gamma   90.00
#
_symmetry.space_group_name_H-M   'P 1'
#
loop_
_entity.id
_entity.type
_entity.pdbx_description
1 polymer ?
#
loop_
_entity_poly.entity_id
_entity_poly.type
_entity_poly.pdbx_seq_one_letter_code
_entity_poly.pdbx_strand_id
1 'polypeptide(L)'
;MPKTNAERQKLYRSNLSKNKLKIEEVRKKARLRDNTRRKKLDAKSLKYLRLRQKQASKKYREKLKSKHLNNHQPSTYKCRQTLGKAVQRTLQSLPKDANKRHHVVHHIAQLLDVIPKPADTHKREQRSLSNELKKTVIQFYNRDDISYQMPGKRDCITVDNDNGQRITLQKRILLFSIREAHQLFLAENKHANISLSTTSFGELRPIHVLVQSHMSERNCLCSKHENVNLLLKSLSKHINCVDLNSLQAFSSALVCNEQNENYNETICIQVDFSENFHINVQDAIQSSFYSKDSVSLFTCYVWHLNSGQSYVYASDELSHDKYHVGAALNHLFNKLKNQFLNLKQVHVFSDGATQQFKQKFLFRNLCRLSERFKIDLFWHFFATAHGKGVVDGVGGTLKRVIYLAILGGQLCKSAADFVRIGQSKTTAIEIVEIEKYKIDDCKAELENLFQSLKPVPETKKIHSIKALTNNLIEYKYYSNSTNSKKYRFSV
;
A
#
# COMPACT_ATOMS: atom_id res chain seq x y z
N MET A 1 -48.75 -51.22 54.58
CA MET A 1 -47.49 -52.00 54.70
C MET A 1 -47.07 -52.10 56.16
N PRO A 2 -46.64 -53.27 56.66
CA PRO A 2 -46.10 -53.38 58.01
C PRO A 2 -44.86 -52.49 58.13
N LYS A 3 -44.85 -51.56 59.09
CA LYS A 3 -43.72 -50.66 59.32
C LYS A 3 -42.45 -51.47 59.56
N THR A 4 -41.36 -51.05 58.93
CA THR A 4 -40.04 -51.66 59.14
C THR A 4 -39.60 -51.46 60.59
N ASN A 5 -38.68 -52.28 61.09
CA ASN A 5 -38.16 -52.15 62.46
C ASN A 5 -37.56 -50.75 62.71
N ALA A 6 -36.88 -50.18 61.72
CA ALA A 6 -36.33 -48.83 61.80
C ALA A 6 -37.42 -47.76 61.98
N GLU A 7 -38.53 -47.88 61.25
CA GLU A 7 -39.66 -46.95 61.34
C GLU A 7 -40.41 -47.08 62.67
N ARG A 8 -40.64 -48.31 63.15
CA ARG A 8 -41.21 -48.54 64.49
C ARG A 8 -40.35 -47.92 65.58
N GLN A 9 -39.03 -48.07 65.47
CA GLN A 9 -38.09 -47.52 66.45
C GLN A 9 -38.03 -45.99 66.39
N LYS A 10 -38.14 -45.40 65.19
CA LYS A 10 -38.22 -43.94 65.00
C LYS A 10 -39.52 -43.37 65.57
N LEU A 11 -40.64 -44.05 65.36
CA LEU A 11 -41.94 -43.68 65.93
C LEU A 11 -41.94 -43.80 67.46
N TYR A 12 -41.38 -44.88 68.00
CA TYR A 12 -41.20 -45.06 69.44
C TYR A 12 -40.35 -43.94 70.05
N ARG A 13 -39.21 -43.58 69.43
CA ARG A 13 -38.35 -42.47 69.89
C ARG A 13 -39.07 -41.12 69.83
N SER A 14 -39.84 -40.88 68.77
CA SER A 14 -40.65 -39.66 68.63
C SER A 14 -41.73 -39.57 69.72
N ASN A 15 -42.47 -40.66 69.97
CA ASN A 15 -43.48 -40.71 71.03
C ASN A 15 -42.88 -40.63 72.43
N LEU A 16 -41.72 -41.26 72.66
CA LEU A 16 -40.98 -41.15 73.92
C LEU A 16 -40.57 -39.69 74.17
N SER A 17 -40.12 -38.97 73.14
CA SER A 17 -39.67 -37.57 73.27
C SER A 17 -40.75 -36.58 73.75
N LYS A 18 -42.03 -36.95 73.62
CA LYS A 18 -43.18 -36.12 74.02
C LYS A 18 -43.48 -36.17 75.52
N ASN A 19 -43.05 -37.21 76.25
CA ASN A 19 -43.30 -37.36 77.69
C ASN A 19 -41.97 -37.35 78.48
N LYS A 20 -41.66 -36.21 79.10
CA LYS A 20 -40.40 -36.00 79.83
C LYS A 20 -40.17 -37.02 80.95
N LEU A 21 -41.21 -37.39 81.70
CA LEU A 21 -41.12 -38.37 82.80
C LEU A 21 -40.74 -39.77 82.28
N LYS A 22 -41.38 -40.23 81.20
CA LYS A 22 -41.02 -41.50 80.54
C LYS A 22 -39.60 -41.51 79.98
N ILE A 23 -39.10 -40.38 79.47
CA ILE A 23 -37.71 -40.26 78.99
C ILE A 23 -36.73 -40.45 80.15
N GLU A 24 -36.98 -39.81 81.29
CA GLU A 24 -36.11 -39.92 82.46
C GLU A 24 -36.09 -41.33 83.03
N GLU A 25 -37.25 -42.00 83.12
CA GLU A 25 -37.31 -43.41 83.52
C GLU A 25 -36.51 -44.33 82.58
N VAL A 26 -36.65 -44.16 81.27
CA VAL A 26 -35.89 -44.94 80.28
C VAL A 26 -34.40 -44.66 80.39
N ARG A 27 -33.99 -43.41 80.62
CA ARG A 27 -32.59 -43.03 80.87
C ARG A 27 -32.07 -43.64 82.17
N LYS A 28 -32.86 -43.64 83.25
CA LYS A 28 -32.50 -44.23 84.55
C LYS A 28 -32.29 -45.74 84.41
N LYS A 29 -33.22 -46.44 83.74
CA LYS A 29 -33.09 -47.88 83.40
C LYS A 29 -31.87 -48.17 82.53
N ALA A 30 -31.57 -47.32 81.54
CA ALA A 30 -30.38 -47.47 80.71
C ALA A 30 -29.06 -47.28 81.49
N ARG A 31 -29.00 -46.28 82.39
CA ARG A 31 -27.85 -46.05 83.28
C ARG A 31 -27.61 -47.24 84.21
N LEU A 32 -28.67 -47.79 84.79
CA LEU A 32 -28.60 -49.00 85.62
C LEU A 32 -28.02 -50.18 84.84
N ARG A 33 -28.53 -50.45 83.64
CA ARG A 33 -28.03 -51.52 82.75
C ARG A 33 -26.55 -51.35 82.39
N ASP A 34 -26.15 -50.13 82.05
CA ASP A 34 -24.75 -49.83 81.73
C ASP A 34 -23.84 -49.99 82.95
N ASN A 35 -24.28 -49.59 84.14
CA ASN A 35 -23.52 -49.77 85.37
C ASN A 35 -23.37 -51.25 85.74
N THR A 36 -24.43 -52.06 85.63
CA THR A 36 -24.33 -53.52 85.83
C THR A 36 -23.42 -54.18 84.81
N ARG A 37 -23.45 -53.74 83.54
CA ARG A 37 -22.54 -54.23 82.50
C ARG A 37 -21.08 -53.89 82.82
N ARG A 38 -20.81 -52.68 83.30
CA ARG A 38 -19.44 -52.25 83.69
C ARG A 38 -18.87 -53.05 84.86
N LYS A 39 -19.70 -53.42 85.84
CA LYS A 39 -19.27 -54.26 86.98
C LYS A 39 -18.85 -55.66 86.56
N LYS A 40 -19.34 -56.17 85.43
CA LYS A 40 -19.03 -57.50 84.88
C LYS A 40 -17.85 -57.51 83.90
N LEU A 41 -17.20 -56.38 83.66
CA LEU A 41 -16.05 -56.31 82.74
C LEU A 41 -14.75 -56.72 83.45
N ASP A 42 -13.92 -57.46 82.74
CA ASP A 42 -12.55 -57.77 83.16
C ASP A 42 -11.65 -56.52 83.16
N ALA A 43 -10.53 -56.60 83.89
CA ALA A 43 -9.64 -55.45 84.10
C ALA A 43 -9.10 -54.84 82.79
N LYS A 44 -8.82 -55.68 81.78
CA LYS A 44 -8.30 -55.23 80.47
C LYS A 44 -9.37 -54.47 79.68
N SER A 45 -10.59 -55.01 79.61
CA SER A 45 -11.71 -54.34 78.94
C SER A 45 -12.14 -53.06 79.65
N LEU A 46 -12.10 -53.02 80.98
CA LEU A 46 -12.41 -51.82 81.77
C LEU A 46 -11.39 -50.71 81.51
N LYS A 47 -10.09 -51.04 81.41
CA LYS A 47 -9.01 -50.10 81.05
C LYS A 47 -9.23 -49.52 79.65
N TYR A 48 -9.58 -50.34 78.68
CA TYR A 48 -9.86 -49.90 77.31
C TYR A 48 -11.10 -48.99 77.23
N LEU A 49 -12.17 -49.34 77.95
CA LEU A 49 -13.40 -48.55 78.01
C LEU A 49 -13.16 -47.16 78.65
N ARG A 50 -12.36 -47.09 79.73
CA ARG A 50 -11.95 -45.83 80.36
C ARG A 50 -11.09 -44.97 79.42
N LEU A 51 -10.16 -45.59 78.69
CA LEU A 51 -9.32 -44.89 77.71
C LEU A 51 -10.17 -44.28 76.59
N ARG A 52 -11.13 -45.04 76.05
CA ARG A 52 -12.08 -44.57 75.04
C ARG A 52 -12.96 -43.43 75.55
N GLN A 53 -13.42 -43.49 76.81
CA GLN A 53 -14.17 -42.39 77.44
C GLN A 53 -13.30 -41.13 77.64
N LYS A 54 -12.02 -41.29 78.03
CA LYS A 54 -11.07 -40.18 78.18
C LYS A 54 -10.79 -39.49 76.84
N GLN A 55 -10.65 -40.26 75.76
CA GLN A 55 -10.52 -39.72 74.41
C GLN A 55 -11.79 -39.01 73.94
N ALA A 56 -12.97 -39.59 74.21
CA ALA A 56 -14.25 -38.95 73.88
C ALA A 56 -14.46 -37.63 74.65
N SER A 57 -14.09 -37.58 75.94
CA SER A 57 -14.18 -36.35 76.74
C SER A 57 -13.16 -35.29 76.30
N LYS A 58 -11.96 -35.69 75.84
CA LYS A 58 -10.97 -34.79 75.24
C LYS A 58 -11.51 -34.17 73.95
N LYS A 59 -12.02 -34.98 73.02
CA LYS A 59 -12.64 -34.50 71.77
C LYS A 59 -13.85 -33.59 72.03
N TYR A 60 -14.66 -33.88 73.04
CA TYR A 60 -15.79 -33.03 73.43
C TYR A 60 -15.32 -31.68 74.00
N ARG A 61 -14.31 -31.68 74.87
CA ARG A 61 -13.71 -30.45 75.41
C ARG A 61 -13.02 -29.61 74.34
N GLU A 62 -12.33 -30.22 73.38
CA GLU A 62 -11.75 -29.52 72.22
C GLU A 62 -12.84 -28.89 71.34
N LYS A 63 -13.98 -29.57 71.13
CA LYS A 63 -15.15 -28.99 70.44
C LYS A 63 -15.79 -27.83 71.19
N LEU A 64 -15.81 -27.86 72.53
CA LEU A 64 -16.29 -26.73 73.33
C LEU A 64 -15.31 -25.55 73.29
N LYS A 65 -13.99 -25.82 73.36
CA LYS A 65 -12.96 -24.79 73.18
C LYS A 65 -13.04 -24.14 71.80
N SER A 66 -13.25 -24.91 70.73
CA SER A 66 -13.43 -24.36 69.37
C SER A 66 -14.75 -23.63 69.17
N LYS A 67 -15.78 -23.92 69.97
CA LYS A 67 -17.01 -23.12 70.04
C LYS A 67 -16.79 -21.78 70.76
N HIS A 68 -16.04 -21.75 71.86
CA HIS A 68 -15.75 -20.49 72.58
C HIS A 68 -14.79 -19.56 71.83
N LEU A 69 -13.85 -20.09 71.03
CA LEU A 69 -12.96 -19.30 70.17
C LEU A 69 -13.65 -18.65 68.96
N ASN A 70 -14.91 -18.99 68.67
CA ASN A 70 -15.70 -18.40 67.57
C ASN A 70 -16.70 -17.34 68.05
N ASN A 71 -16.59 -16.86 69.30
CA ASN A 71 -17.30 -15.65 69.72
C ASN A 71 -16.53 -14.41 69.24
N HIS A 72 -16.60 -14.10 67.95
CA HIS A 72 -16.53 -12.71 67.48
C HIS A 72 -17.31 -12.54 66.17
N GLN A 73 -18.25 -11.61 66.26
CA GLN A 73 -19.14 -11.03 65.25
C GLN A 73 -20.31 -11.90 64.70
N PRO A 74 -21.54 -11.36 64.70
CA PRO A 74 -22.67 -12.00 64.03
C PRO A 74 -22.42 -11.97 62.51
N SER A 75 -22.03 -13.11 61.96
CA SER A 75 -22.03 -13.28 60.50
C SER A 75 -23.47 -13.41 60.01
N THR A 76 -23.83 -12.67 58.96
CA THR A 76 -25.13 -12.75 58.29
C THR A 76 -25.45 -14.17 57.78
N TYR A 77 -24.42 -15.02 57.61
CA TYR A 77 -24.56 -16.41 57.19
C TYR A 77 -24.62 -17.36 58.40
N LYS A 78 -25.60 -18.28 58.40
CA LYS A 78 -25.86 -19.25 59.48
C LYS A 78 -24.65 -20.10 59.91
N CYS A 79 -23.70 -20.38 59.00
CA CYS A 79 -22.43 -21.02 59.35
C CYS A 79 -21.30 -20.73 58.35
N ARG A 80 -20.03 -20.89 58.78
CA ARG A 80 -18.82 -20.70 57.95
C ARG A 80 -18.83 -21.54 56.66
N GLN A 81 -19.44 -22.72 56.70
CA GLN A 81 -19.55 -23.61 55.52
C GLN A 81 -20.49 -23.01 54.46
N THR A 82 -21.57 -22.34 54.87
CA THR A 82 -22.49 -21.66 53.93
C THR A 82 -21.83 -20.44 53.26
N LEU A 83 -21.06 -19.66 54.02
CA LEU A 83 -20.27 -18.55 53.47
C LEU A 83 -19.23 -19.07 52.46
N GLY A 84 -18.48 -20.12 52.80
CA GLY A 84 -17.47 -20.69 51.89
C GLY A 84 -18.06 -21.17 50.56
N LYS A 85 -19.24 -21.83 50.59
CA LYS A 85 -19.95 -22.24 49.37
C LYS A 85 -20.43 -21.05 48.53
N ALA A 86 -20.91 -19.98 49.17
CA ALA A 86 -21.34 -18.77 48.47
C ALA A 86 -20.14 -18.11 47.77
N VAL A 87 -19.02 -17.93 48.48
CA VAL A 87 -17.78 -17.35 47.92
C VAL A 87 -17.26 -18.17 46.74
N GLN A 88 -17.28 -19.50 46.83
CA GLN A 88 -16.78 -20.36 45.75
C GLN A 88 -17.63 -20.26 44.47
N ARG A 89 -18.95 -20.12 44.58
CA ARG A 89 -19.84 -19.88 43.42
C ARG A 89 -19.57 -18.51 42.78
N THR A 90 -19.35 -17.49 43.60
CA THR A 90 -19.01 -16.15 43.11
C THR A 90 -17.66 -16.16 42.39
N LEU A 91 -16.64 -16.83 42.93
CA LEU A 91 -15.32 -16.96 42.30
C LEU A 91 -15.37 -17.71 40.95
N GLN A 92 -16.24 -18.71 40.82
CA GLN A 92 -16.45 -19.42 39.54
C GLN A 92 -17.06 -18.53 38.45
N SER A 93 -17.81 -17.51 38.85
CA SER A 93 -18.48 -16.57 37.95
C SER A 93 -17.58 -15.40 37.53
N LEU A 94 -16.43 -15.21 38.20
CA LEU A 94 -15.48 -14.14 37.89
C LEU A 94 -14.51 -14.54 36.77
N PRO A 95 -13.93 -13.57 36.05
CA PRO A 95 -12.92 -13.82 35.02
C PRO A 95 -11.71 -14.64 35.53
N LYS A 96 -11.14 -15.48 34.65
CA LYS A 96 -9.94 -16.26 34.94
C LYS A 96 -8.68 -15.40 35.13
N ASP A 97 -8.58 -14.31 34.37
CA ASP A 97 -7.47 -13.34 34.42
C ASP A 97 -7.45 -12.54 35.73
N ALA A 98 -6.27 -12.38 36.34
CA ALA A 98 -6.11 -11.78 37.65
C ALA A 98 -6.41 -10.26 37.66
N ASN A 99 -6.04 -9.53 36.61
CA ASN A 99 -6.25 -8.09 36.51
C ASN A 99 -7.73 -7.77 36.27
N LYS A 100 -8.37 -8.51 35.36
CA LYS A 100 -9.82 -8.39 35.11
C LYS A 100 -10.62 -8.75 36.36
N ARG A 101 -10.21 -9.78 37.11
CA ARG A 101 -10.86 -10.17 38.38
C ARG A 101 -10.77 -9.06 39.42
N HIS A 102 -9.61 -8.45 39.62
CA HIS A 102 -9.45 -7.33 40.55
C HIS A 102 -10.32 -6.14 40.15
N HIS A 103 -10.34 -5.78 38.87
CA HIS A 103 -11.13 -4.64 38.40
C HIS A 103 -12.64 -4.86 38.59
N VAL A 104 -13.14 -6.07 38.29
CA VAL A 104 -14.57 -6.40 38.49
C VAL A 104 -14.94 -6.39 39.96
N VAL A 105 -14.12 -6.98 40.84
CA VAL A 105 -14.38 -6.99 42.29
C VAL A 105 -14.34 -5.57 42.86
N HIS A 106 -13.39 -4.73 42.42
CA HIS A 106 -13.30 -3.33 42.83
C HIS A 106 -14.57 -2.54 42.45
N HIS A 107 -15.09 -2.76 41.24
CA HIS A 107 -16.30 -2.07 40.79
C HIS A 107 -17.56 -2.58 41.50
N ILE A 108 -17.66 -3.89 41.76
CA ILE A 108 -18.74 -4.46 42.59
C ILE A 108 -18.68 -3.88 44.02
N ALA A 109 -17.50 -3.73 44.59
CA ALA A 109 -17.32 -3.11 45.91
C ALA A 109 -17.77 -1.64 45.93
N GLN A 110 -17.57 -0.90 44.83
CA GLN A 110 -18.10 0.46 44.67
C GLN A 110 -19.64 0.48 44.49
N LEU A 111 -20.23 -0.50 43.81
CA LEU A 111 -21.69 -0.61 43.62
C LEU A 111 -22.42 -0.96 44.92
N LEU A 112 -21.79 -1.76 45.78
CA LEU A 112 -22.31 -2.14 47.09
C LEU A 112 -21.95 -1.13 48.19
N ASP A 113 -21.41 0.03 47.80
CA ASP A 113 -20.96 1.13 48.67
C ASP A 113 -20.01 0.67 49.81
N VAL A 114 -19.23 -0.38 49.56
CA VAL A 114 -18.19 -0.90 50.47
C VAL A 114 -16.93 -0.05 50.39
N ILE A 115 -16.66 0.53 49.23
CA ILE A 115 -15.55 1.45 48.96
C ILE A 115 -16.16 2.75 48.43
N PRO A 116 -15.72 3.94 48.87
CA PRO A 116 -16.20 5.20 48.34
C PRO A 116 -15.98 5.25 46.82
N LYS A 117 -17.04 5.61 46.10
CA LYS A 117 -16.90 5.98 44.69
C LYS A 117 -15.96 7.18 44.63
N PRO A 118 -14.90 7.17 43.79
CA PRO A 118 -14.10 8.37 43.59
C PRO A 118 -15.06 9.50 43.21
N ALA A 119 -14.96 10.64 43.91
CA ALA A 119 -15.73 11.82 43.55
C ALA A 119 -15.47 12.09 42.05
N ASP A 120 -16.53 12.30 41.27
CA ASP A 120 -16.43 12.69 39.86
C ASP A 120 -15.74 14.06 39.77
N THR A 121 -14.41 14.06 39.82
CA THR A 121 -13.56 15.24 39.58
C THR A 121 -13.43 15.51 38.09
N HIS A 122 -13.99 14.65 37.23
CA HIS A 122 -14.25 14.99 35.84
C HIS A 122 -15.60 15.70 35.73
N LYS A 123 -15.63 16.99 36.08
CA LYS A 123 -16.38 17.90 35.21
C LYS A 123 -15.79 17.67 33.82
N ARG A 124 -16.49 16.92 32.96
CA ARG A 124 -16.18 16.86 31.54
C ARG A 124 -16.40 18.27 31.02
N GLU A 125 -15.40 19.13 31.14
CA GLU A 125 -15.27 20.23 30.21
C GLU A 125 -15.30 19.59 28.84
N GLN A 126 -16.37 19.85 28.08
CA GLN A 126 -16.36 19.54 26.67
C GLN A 126 -15.23 20.40 26.09
N ARG A 127 -14.03 19.82 25.97
CA ARG A 127 -12.92 20.45 25.27
C ARG A 127 -13.35 20.61 23.82
N SER A 128 -13.93 21.76 23.53
CA SER A 128 -14.25 22.18 22.17
C SER A 128 -12.97 22.13 21.35
N LEU A 129 -13.02 21.45 20.21
CA LEU A 129 -11.95 21.51 19.22
C LEU A 129 -11.68 22.97 18.84
N SER A 130 -10.41 23.38 18.86
CA SER A 130 -10.02 24.73 18.42
C SER A 130 -10.54 24.99 17.00
N ASN A 131 -11.06 26.21 16.77
CA ASN A 131 -11.55 26.60 15.45
C ASN A 131 -10.44 26.58 14.38
N GLU A 132 -9.18 26.81 14.79
CA GLU A 132 -8.02 26.69 13.90
C GLU A 132 -7.82 25.24 13.46
N LEU A 133 -7.90 24.29 14.40
CA LEU A 133 -7.77 22.87 14.11
C LEU A 133 -8.90 22.36 13.19
N LYS A 134 -10.13 22.87 13.37
CA LYS A 134 -11.24 22.55 12.47
C LYS A 134 -10.95 23.02 11.05
N LYS A 135 -10.45 24.24 10.89
CA LYS A 135 -10.09 24.80 9.59
C LYS A 135 -8.97 24.01 8.91
N THR A 136 -7.94 23.62 9.65
CA THR A 136 -6.83 22.82 9.08
C THR A 136 -7.27 21.43 8.65
N VAL A 137 -8.15 20.76 9.41
CA VAL A 137 -8.74 19.47 9.01
C VAL A 137 -9.60 19.62 7.75
N ILE A 138 -10.42 20.66 7.67
CA ILE A 138 -11.24 20.94 6.47
C ILE A 138 -10.35 21.23 5.25
N GLN A 139 -9.28 22.00 5.42
CA GLN A 139 -8.31 22.26 4.35
C GLN A 139 -7.60 20.98 3.91
N PHE A 140 -7.18 20.14 4.85
CA PHE A 140 -6.57 18.84 4.56
C PHE A 140 -7.48 17.97 3.70
N TYR A 141 -8.76 17.86 4.05
CA TYR A 141 -9.74 17.11 3.25
C TYR A 141 -9.94 17.67 1.83
N ASN A 142 -9.71 18.95 1.61
CA ASN A 142 -9.90 19.60 0.31
C ASN A 142 -8.66 19.57 -0.59
N ARG A 143 -7.52 19.04 -0.14
CA ARG A 143 -6.34 18.89 -1.00
C ARG A 143 -6.57 17.82 -2.06
N ASP A 144 -6.02 18.04 -3.26
CA ASP A 144 -6.17 17.15 -4.42
C ASP A 144 -5.52 15.77 -4.23
N ASP A 145 -4.50 15.68 -3.36
CA ASP A 145 -3.85 14.43 -2.99
C ASP A 145 -4.63 13.61 -1.95
N ILE A 146 -5.57 14.22 -1.23
CA ILE A 146 -6.41 13.56 -0.21
C ILE A 146 -7.81 13.24 -0.73
N SER A 147 -8.42 14.17 -1.47
CA SER A 147 -9.70 13.95 -2.13
C SER A 147 -9.65 14.42 -3.58
N TYR A 148 -10.27 13.68 -4.47
CA TYR A 148 -10.34 13.99 -5.89
C TYR A 148 -11.61 14.77 -6.22
N GLN A 149 -11.48 15.90 -6.91
CA GLN A 149 -12.64 16.69 -7.36
C GLN A 149 -13.33 16.03 -8.55
N MET A 150 -14.65 15.84 -8.45
CA MET A 150 -15.43 15.24 -9.54
C MET A 150 -15.46 16.19 -10.75
N PRO A 151 -15.22 15.69 -11.98
CA PRO A 151 -15.06 16.53 -13.17
C PRO A 151 -16.39 17.00 -13.78
N GLY A 152 -17.52 16.36 -13.43
CA GLY A 152 -18.80 16.67 -14.04
C GLY A 152 -19.39 17.98 -13.55
N LYS A 153 -19.86 18.84 -14.46
CA LYS A 153 -20.56 20.10 -14.13
C LYS A 153 -21.83 19.90 -13.28
N ARG A 154 -22.40 18.69 -13.30
CA ARG A 154 -23.58 18.31 -12.49
C ARG A 154 -23.20 17.68 -11.15
N ASP A 155 -21.93 17.39 -10.92
CA ASP A 155 -21.44 16.78 -9.68
C ASP A 155 -21.22 17.83 -8.59
N CYS A 156 -22.29 18.58 -8.29
CA CYS A 156 -22.28 19.63 -7.28
C CYS A 156 -23.25 19.28 -6.14
N ILE A 157 -23.01 19.85 -4.96
CA ILE A 157 -23.91 19.83 -3.81
C ILE A 157 -24.19 21.29 -3.46
N THR A 158 -25.46 21.61 -3.22
CA THR A 158 -25.87 22.93 -2.73
C THR A 158 -26.02 22.85 -1.22
N VAL A 159 -25.36 23.76 -0.50
CA VAL A 159 -25.35 23.83 0.96
C VAL A 159 -25.66 25.26 1.37
N ASP A 160 -26.42 25.45 2.44
CA ASP A 160 -26.62 26.78 3.02
C ASP A 160 -25.40 27.14 3.90
N ASN A 161 -24.80 28.31 3.67
CA ASN A 161 -23.75 28.85 4.53
C ASN A 161 -24.31 29.31 5.89
N ASP A 162 -23.42 29.54 6.85
CA ASP A 162 -23.75 30.07 8.18
C ASP A 162 -24.58 31.38 8.15
N ASN A 163 -24.51 32.12 7.04
CA ASN A 163 -25.28 33.36 6.80
C ASN A 163 -26.63 33.12 6.08
N GLY A 164 -27.06 31.86 5.89
CA GLY A 164 -28.30 31.50 5.21
C GLY A 164 -28.27 31.62 3.68
N GLN A 165 -27.10 31.80 3.07
CA GLN A 165 -26.94 31.89 1.61
C GLN A 165 -26.63 30.51 1.01
N ARG A 166 -27.31 30.16 -0.08
CA ARG A 166 -27.04 28.92 -0.84
C ARG A 166 -25.74 29.03 -1.61
N ILE A 167 -24.76 28.21 -1.23
CA ILE A 167 -23.51 28.03 -1.98
C ILE A 167 -23.51 26.67 -2.68
N THR A 168 -22.98 26.64 -3.89
CA THR A 168 -22.81 25.40 -4.67
C THR A 168 -21.35 24.98 -4.62
N LEU A 169 -21.10 23.80 -4.03
CA LEU A 169 -19.78 23.20 -3.89
C LEU A 169 -19.64 22.01 -4.84
N GLN A 170 -18.49 21.88 -5.50
CA GLN A 170 -18.19 20.70 -6.31
C GLN A 170 -17.99 19.48 -5.40
N LYS A 171 -18.57 18.33 -5.76
CA LYS A 171 -18.35 17.06 -5.08
C LYS A 171 -16.88 16.65 -5.18
N ARG A 172 -16.36 16.11 -4.10
CA ARG A 172 -15.04 15.49 -4.02
C ARG A 172 -15.19 14.08 -3.47
N ILE A 173 -14.32 13.16 -3.89
CA ILE A 173 -14.26 11.78 -3.41
C ILE A 173 -12.98 11.61 -2.62
N LEU A 174 -13.09 11.17 -1.36
CA LEU A 174 -11.93 10.82 -0.54
C LEU A 174 -11.20 9.61 -1.12
N LEU A 175 -9.88 9.76 -1.37
CA LEU A 175 -9.05 8.71 -1.97
C LEU A 175 -8.69 7.60 -0.98
N PHE A 176 -8.57 7.96 0.30
CA PHE A 176 -8.22 7.08 1.40
C PHE A 176 -9.44 6.73 2.26
N SER A 177 -9.37 5.66 3.03
CA SER A 177 -10.32 5.47 4.13
C SER A 177 -10.16 6.60 5.15
N ILE A 178 -11.22 6.88 5.92
CA ILE A 178 -11.18 7.90 6.99
C ILE A 178 -10.03 7.63 7.98
N ARG A 179 -9.75 6.35 8.23
CA ARG A 179 -8.67 5.90 9.13
C ARG A 179 -7.29 6.20 8.56
N GLU A 180 -7.06 5.91 7.28
CA GLU A 180 -5.78 6.19 6.61
C GLU A 180 -5.56 7.70 6.46
N ALA A 181 -6.60 8.45 6.07
CA ALA A 181 -6.55 9.91 6.01
C ALA A 181 -6.21 10.53 7.38
N HIS A 182 -6.76 9.98 8.48
CA HIS A 182 -6.43 10.41 9.83
C HIS A 182 -4.96 10.15 10.19
N GLN A 183 -4.42 8.98 9.82
CA GLN A 183 -3.02 8.65 10.03
C GLN A 183 -2.09 9.57 9.24
N LEU A 184 -2.42 9.87 7.99
CA LEU A 184 -1.68 10.84 7.16
C LEU A 184 -1.70 12.23 7.79
N PHE A 185 -2.88 12.71 8.20
CA PHE A 185 -3.02 14.00 8.85
C PHE A 185 -2.16 14.11 10.12
N LEU A 186 -2.18 13.08 10.98
CA LEU A 186 -1.34 13.03 12.17
C LEU A 186 0.15 12.97 11.82
N ALA A 187 0.52 12.26 10.76
CA ALA A 187 1.90 12.13 10.32
C ALA A 187 2.49 13.47 9.83
N GLU A 188 1.72 14.24 9.06
CA GLU A 188 2.10 15.57 8.59
C GLU A 188 2.16 16.60 9.72
N ASN A 189 1.32 16.44 10.75
CA ASN A 189 1.21 17.38 11.86
C ASN A 189 1.85 16.87 13.18
N LYS A 190 2.82 15.96 13.09
CA LYS A 190 3.53 15.38 14.26
C LYS A 190 4.12 16.43 15.19
N HIS A 191 4.51 17.59 14.67
CA HIS A 191 5.13 18.68 15.43
C HIS A 191 4.16 19.45 16.32
N ALA A 192 2.85 19.34 16.08
CA ALA A 192 1.84 20.15 16.75
C ALA A 192 1.18 19.45 17.97
N ASN A 193 1.64 18.25 18.37
CA ASN A 193 1.10 17.47 19.50
C ASN A 193 -0.45 17.38 19.50
N ILE A 194 -1.04 17.22 18.30
CA ILE A 194 -2.49 17.22 18.11
C ILE A 194 -3.06 15.87 18.56
N SER A 195 -3.87 15.89 19.62
CA SER A 195 -4.67 14.73 20.05
C SER A 195 -6.06 14.81 19.45
N LEU A 196 -6.25 14.18 18.29
CA LEU A 196 -7.53 14.12 17.58
C LEU A 196 -7.93 12.65 17.39
N SER A 197 -9.13 12.28 17.84
CA SER A 197 -9.64 10.92 17.63
C SER A 197 -10.07 10.70 16.17
N THR A 198 -10.04 9.44 15.71
CA THR A 198 -10.53 9.08 14.37
C THR A 198 -11.99 9.48 14.16
N THR A 199 -12.81 9.38 15.20
CA THR A 199 -14.24 9.71 15.15
C THR A 199 -14.43 11.21 14.98
N SER A 200 -13.77 12.01 15.83
CA SER A 200 -13.84 13.48 15.75
C SER A 200 -13.27 14.01 14.43
N PHE A 201 -12.22 13.37 13.90
CA PHE A 201 -11.69 13.69 12.56
C PHE A 201 -12.72 13.41 11.46
N GLY A 202 -13.39 12.25 11.52
CA GLY A 202 -14.42 11.88 10.56
C GLY A 202 -15.66 12.78 10.60
N GLU A 203 -16.03 13.29 11.78
CA GLU A 203 -17.13 14.27 11.95
C GLU A 203 -16.81 15.64 11.33
N LEU A 204 -15.53 16.03 11.29
CA LEU A 204 -15.07 17.27 10.66
C LEU A 204 -14.97 17.18 9.13
N ARG A 205 -15.32 16.03 8.53
CA ARG A 205 -15.31 15.86 7.08
C ARG A 205 -16.36 16.78 6.44
N PRO A 206 -15.99 17.66 5.50
CA PRO A 206 -16.94 18.50 4.79
C PRO A 206 -17.98 17.68 4.03
N ILE A 207 -19.22 18.19 3.95
CA ILE A 207 -20.33 17.48 3.31
C ILE A 207 -20.12 17.22 1.82
N HIS A 208 -19.37 18.09 1.13
CA HIS A 208 -19.03 17.92 -0.28
C HIS A 208 -17.89 16.92 -0.52
N VAL A 209 -17.20 16.48 0.54
CA VAL A 209 -16.19 15.42 0.48
C VAL A 209 -16.86 14.09 0.86
N LEU A 210 -17.19 13.32 -0.17
CA LEU A 210 -17.88 12.04 -0.05
C LEU A 210 -16.88 10.90 0.14
N VAL A 211 -17.31 9.85 0.83
CA VAL A 211 -16.51 8.63 0.96
C VAL A 211 -16.53 7.83 -0.33
N GLN A 212 -15.55 6.96 -0.50
CA GLN A 212 -15.33 6.15 -1.71
C GLN A 212 -16.56 5.32 -2.14
N SER A 213 -17.49 4.98 -1.24
CA SER A 213 -18.75 4.29 -1.60
C SER A 213 -19.68 5.12 -2.50
N HIS A 214 -19.52 6.44 -2.54
CA HIS A 214 -20.30 7.35 -3.38
C HIS A 214 -19.68 7.56 -4.76
N MET A 215 -18.54 6.92 -5.04
CA MET A 215 -18.06 6.80 -6.41
C MET A 215 -19.05 5.95 -7.20
N SER A 216 -19.65 6.53 -8.22
CA SER A 216 -20.29 5.77 -9.30
C SER A 216 -19.20 5.02 -10.06
N GLU A 217 -18.85 3.83 -9.55
CA GLU A 217 -18.06 2.80 -10.21
C GLU A 217 -16.83 3.29 -11.00
N ARG A 218 -15.84 3.95 -10.37
CA ARG A 218 -14.49 4.13 -10.96
C ARG A 218 -13.36 4.21 -9.94
N ASN A 219 -13.23 3.21 -9.06
CA ASN A 219 -11.88 2.73 -8.75
C ASN A 219 -11.65 1.53 -9.68
N CYS A 220 -10.49 1.39 -10.32
CA CYS A 220 -10.27 0.21 -11.15
C CYS A 220 -10.16 -1.03 -10.24
N LEU A 221 -11.29 -1.69 -10.00
CA LEU A 221 -11.38 -3.09 -9.56
C LEU A 221 -11.22 -4.05 -10.75
N CYS A 222 -10.72 -3.52 -11.88
CA CYS A 222 -10.45 -4.31 -13.05
C CYS A 222 -9.47 -5.41 -12.67
N SER A 223 -9.76 -6.63 -13.11
CA SER A 223 -8.88 -7.79 -12.95
C SER A 223 -7.44 -7.45 -13.30
N LYS A 224 -7.20 -6.56 -14.26
CA LYS A 224 -5.87 -6.06 -14.63
C LYS A 224 -5.08 -5.45 -13.46
N HIS A 225 -5.63 -4.49 -12.71
CA HIS A 225 -4.88 -3.87 -11.60
C HIS A 225 -4.79 -4.78 -10.38
N GLU A 226 -5.84 -5.54 -10.07
CA GLU A 226 -5.80 -6.51 -8.96
C GLU A 226 -4.82 -7.66 -9.26
N ASN A 227 -4.79 -8.17 -10.49
CA ASN A 227 -3.82 -9.18 -10.92
C ASN A 227 -2.39 -8.67 -10.80
N VAL A 228 -2.11 -7.40 -11.12
CA VAL A 228 -0.77 -6.83 -10.94
C VAL A 228 -0.40 -6.78 -9.45
N ASN A 229 -1.30 -6.32 -8.58
CA ASN A 229 -1.05 -6.34 -7.13
C ASN A 229 -0.84 -7.76 -6.59
N LEU A 230 -1.59 -8.75 -7.07
CA LEU A 230 -1.43 -10.16 -6.71
C LEU A 230 -0.08 -10.73 -7.21
N LEU A 231 0.33 -10.37 -8.43
CA LEU A 231 1.63 -10.73 -8.98
C LEU A 231 2.77 -10.12 -8.16
N LEU A 232 2.68 -8.85 -7.79
CA LEU A 232 3.68 -8.17 -6.95
C LEU A 232 3.78 -8.81 -5.55
N LYS A 233 2.65 -9.17 -4.94
CA LYS A 233 2.61 -9.94 -3.67
C LYS A 233 3.22 -11.33 -3.78
N SER A 234 3.16 -11.96 -4.95
CA SER A 234 3.85 -13.23 -5.20
C SER A 234 5.34 -13.02 -5.40
N LEU A 235 5.71 -11.98 -6.15
CA LEU A 235 7.09 -11.63 -6.48
C LEU A 235 7.90 -11.20 -5.24
N SER A 236 7.27 -10.49 -4.30
CA SER A 236 7.89 -10.07 -3.03
C SER A 236 8.38 -11.23 -2.18
N LYS A 237 7.80 -12.43 -2.34
CA LYS A 237 8.26 -13.67 -1.68
C LYS A 237 9.59 -14.21 -2.24
N HIS A 238 9.95 -13.79 -3.45
CA HIS A 238 11.11 -14.30 -4.18
C HIS A 238 12.22 -13.24 -4.36
N ILE A 239 11.90 -11.96 -4.19
CA ILE A 239 12.86 -10.85 -4.33
C ILE A 239 13.04 -10.19 -2.96
N ASN A 240 14.19 -10.45 -2.32
CA ASN A 240 14.51 -9.92 -0.97
C ASN A 240 14.95 -8.44 -0.96
N CYS A 241 14.92 -7.76 -2.11
CA CYS A 241 15.57 -6.45 -2.28
C CYS A 241 14.64 -5.25 -2.02
N VAL A 242 13.32 -5.41 -2.19
CA VAL A 242 12.36 -4.29 -2.13
C VAL A 242 11.01 -4.78 -1.60
N ASP A 243 10.37 -4.00 -0.72
CA ASP A 243 9.02 -4.30 -0.23
C ASP A 243 7.96 -3.96 -1.30
N LEU A 244 7.58 -4.95 -2.10
CA LEU A 244 6.66 -4.80 -3.25
C LEU A 244 5.19 -5.00 -2.86
N ASN A 245 4.77 -4.42 -1.72
CA ASN A 245 3.43 -4.63 -1.18
C ASN A 245 2.32 -3.83 -1.89
N SER A 246 2.69 -2.87 -2.72
CA SER A 246 1.75 -2.09 -3.52
C SER A 246 2.35 -1.70 -4.87
N LEU A 247 1.48 -1.45 -5.85
CA LEU A 247 1.88 -0.88 -7.14
C LEU A 247 2.65 0.44 -6.96
N GLN A 248 2.24 1.27 -5.98
CA GLN A 248 2.91 2.52 -5.67
C GLN A 248 4.36 2.30 -5.18
N ALA A 249 4.57 1.38 -4.25
CA ALA A 249 5.90 1.05 -3.74
C ALA A 249 6.79 0.45 -4.84
N PHE A 250 6.22 -0.39 -5.71
CA PHE A 250 6.93 -0.92 -6.88
C PHE A 250 7.30 0.18 -7.88
N SER A 251 6.38 1.08 -8.21
CA SER A 251 6.64 2.22 -9.08
C SER A 251 7.71 3.13 -8.50
N SER A 252 7.66 3.46 -7.21
CA SER A 252 8.67 4.29 -6.55
C SER A 252 10.05 3.62 -6.47
N ALA A 253 10.11 2.29 -6.45
CA ALA A 253 11.38 1.55 -6.53
C ALA A 253 11.95 1.47 -7.95
N LEU A 254 11.10 1.58 -8.98
CA LEU A 254 11.49 1.58 -10.39
C LEU A 254 11.84 2.96 -10.92
N VAL A 255 11.23 4.01 -10.38
CA VAL A 255 11.45 5.40 -10.79
C VAL A 255 12.62 5.98 -9.99
N CYS A 256 13.57 6.64 -10.66
CA CYS A 256 14.71 7.25 -9.99
C CYS A 256 14.28 8.35 -9.01
N ASN A 257 14.87 8.39 -7.82
CA ASN A 257 14.71 9.49 -6.87
C ASN A 257 15.25 10.80 -7.48
N GLU A 258 14.45 11.86 -7.44
CA GLU A 258 14.76 13.21 -7.95
C GLU A 258 15.95 13.90 -7.24
N GLN A 259 16.57 13.27 -6.24
CA GLN A 259 17.59 13.87 -5.36
C GLN A 259 19.05 13.56 -5.73
N ASN A 260 19.35 12.89 -6.85
CA ASN A 260 20.75 12.68 -7.24
C ASN A 260 21.33 13.92 -7.93
N GLU A 261 22.31 14.57 -7.32
CA GLU A 261 22.87 15.88 -7.72
C GLU A 261 23.72 15.89 -9.01
N ASN A 262 23.72 14.82 -9.82
CA ASN A 262 24.66 14.65 -10.95
C ASN A 262 24.05 14.74 -12.37
N TYR A 263 22.77 15.09 -12.56
CA TYR A 263 22.13 14.99 -13.89
C TYR A 263 22.34 16.18 -14.85
N ASN A 264 23.10 17.23 -14.50
CA ASN A 264 23.36 18.31 -15.47
C ASN A 264 24.28 17.88 -16.63
N GLU A 265 25.01 16.77 -16.47
CA GLU A 265 25.94 16.24 -17.47
C GLU A 265 25.40 15.00 -18.19
N THR A 266 24.22 14.51 -17.81
CA THR A 266 23.64 13.27 -18.31
C THR A 266 22.24 13.50 -18.86
N ILE A 267 21.99 13.05 -20.09
CA ILE A 267 20.66 13.09 -20.71
C ILE A 267 20.17 11.70 -21.09
N CYS A 268 18.86 11.53 -21.06
CA CYS A 268 18.18 10.34 -21.56
C CYS A 268 17.40 10.70 -22.83
N ILE A 269 17.43 9.84 -23.83
CA ILE A 269 16.76 10.04 -25.11
C ILE A 269 15.95 8.78 -25.40
N GLN A 270 14.70 8.93 -25.81
CA GLN A 270 13.95 7.85 -26.44
C GLN A 270 13.79 8.20 -27.91
N VAL A 271 14.03 7.24 -28.80
CA VAL A 271 13.85 7.40 -30.26
C VAL A 271 13.00 6.27 -30.82
N ASP A 272 12.23 6.60 -31.86
CA ASP A 272 11.46 5.65 -32.65
C ASP A 272 11.09 6.25 -34.01
N PHE A 273 10.72 5.41 -34.98
CA PHE A 273 10.01 5.87 -36.18
C PHE A 273 8.52 5.84 -35.93
N SER A 274 7.86 6.99 -36.04
CA SER A 274 6.41 7.00 -36.11
C SER A 274 5.96 6.44 -37.45
N GLU A 275 4.76 5.85 -37.49
CA GLU A 275 4.11 5.52 -38.76
C GLU A 275 4.06 6.75 -39.68
N ASN A 276 4.39 6.53 -40.95
CA ASN A 276 4.46 7.58 -41.97
C ASN A 276 3.17 8.40 -42.00
N PHE A 277 3.33 9.71 -42.15
CA PHE A 277 2.19 10.59 -42.34
C PHE A 277 1.77 10.55 -43.81
N HIS A 278 0.61 9.97 -44.09
CA HIS A 278 0.03 10.00 -45.43
C HIS A 278 -0.51 11.39 -45.74
N ILE A 279 0.02 12.00 -46.79
CA ILE A 279 -0.48 13.27 -47.30
C ILE A 279 -1.80 13.00 -48.00
N ASN A 280 -2.88 13.49 -47.41
CA ASN A 280 -4.20 13.48 -48.04
C ASN A 280 -4.53 14.92 -48.43
N VAL A 281 -4.63 15.17 -49.74
CA VAL A 281 -5.07 16.47 -50.25
C VAL A 281 -6.60 16.51 -50.21
N GLN A 282 -7.15 17.58 -49.64
CA GLN A 282 -8.60 17.81 -49.63
C GLN A 282 -9.09 18.01 -51.07
N ASP A 283 -10.24 17.41 -51.42
CA ASP A 283 -10.84 17.45 -52.77
C ASP A 283 -9.94 16.87 -53.88
N ALA A 284 -9.05 15.93 -53.52
CA ALA A 284 -8.20 15.24 -54.49
C ALA A 284 -9.00 14.41 -55.49
N ILE A 285 -8.64 14.52 -56.77
CA ILE A 285 -9.19 13.67 -57.84
C ILE A 285 -8.90 12.19 -57.56
N GLN A 286 -9.79 11.30 -58.02
CA GLN A 286 -9.73 9.86 -57.74
C GLN A 286 -8.38 9.20 -58.10
N SER A 287 -7.67 9.70 -59.12
CA SER A 287 -6.34 9.20 -59.51
C SER A 287 -5.25 9.47 -58.46
N SER A 288 -5.38 10.52 -57.64
CA SER A 288 -4.46 10.84 -56.53
C SER A 288 -4.51 9.82 -55.40
N PHE A 289 -5.48 8.89 -55.40
CA PHE A 289 -5.57 7.81 -54.42
C PHE A 289 -4.45 6.77 -54.57
N TYR A 290 -3.87 6.61 -55.77
CA TYR A 290 -2.87 5.58 -56.08
C TYR A 290 -1.42 6.01 -55.84
N SER A 291 -1.15 7.31 -55.76
CA SER A 291 0.16 7.89 -55.42
C SER A 291 0.02 8.73 -54.14
N LYS A 292 -0.05 8.06 -52.99
CA LYS A 292 -0.05 8.77 -51.71
C LYS A 292 1.38 9.12 -51.32
N ASP A 293 1.74 10.36 -51.53
CA ASP A 293 2.96 10.92 -50.95
C ASP A 293 2.86 10.78 -49.43
N SER A 294 3.97 10.42 -48.80
CA SER A 294 4.01 10.26 -47.35
C SER A 294 5.29 10.82 -46.80
N VAL A 295 5.22 11.27 -45.55
CA VAL A 295 6.35 11.86 -44.84
C VAL A 295 6.79 10.87 -43.77
N SER A 296 8.07 10.50 -43.79
CA SER A 296 8.71 9.73 -42.72
C SER A 296 8.95 10.61 -41.51
N LEU A 297 8.74 10.06 -40.30
CA LEU A 297 8.88 10.80 -39.05
C LEU A 297 9.77 10.03 -38.07
N PHE A 298 11.01 10.50 -37.91
CA PHE A 298 11.88 10.06 -36.83
C PHE A 298 11.62 10.88 -35.57
N THR A 299 11.01 10.25 -34.58
CA THR A 299 10.55 10.89 -33.35
C THR A 299 11.55 10.68 -32.22
N CYS A 300 11.76 11.72 -31.44
CA CYS A 300 12.72 11.73 -30.35
C CYS A 300 12.18 12.52 -29.17
N TYR A 301 12.40 12.03 -27.96
CA TYR A 301 12.13 12.75 -26.74
C TYR A 301 13.38 12.75 -25.87
N VAL A 302 13.81 13.93 -25.42
CA VAL A 302 15.03 14.12 -24.63
C VAL A 302 14.65 14.56 -23.22
N TRP A 303 14.98 13.76 -22.21
CA TRP A 303 14.90 14.13 -20.80
C TRP A 303 16.23 14.69 -20.30
N HIS A 304 16.16 15.77 -19.53
CA HIS A 304 17.24 16.37 -18.75
C HIS A 304 16.71 16.77 -17.37
N LEU A 305 17.59 17.19 -16.43
CA LEU A 305 17.40 17.19 -14.97
C LEU A 305 16.03 17.65 -14.42
N ASN A 306 15.24 18.47 -15.11
CA ASN A 306 13.87 18.84 -14.68
C ASN A 306 12.91 19.12 -15.86
N SER A 307 13.21 18.61 -17.04
CA SER A 307 12.52 19.02 -18.26
C SER A 307 12.67 17.99 -19.37
N GLY A 308 11.80 18.10 -20.36
CA GLY A 308 11.86 17.28 -21.56
C GLY A 308 11.60 18.09 -22.82
N GLN A 309 12.22 17.68 -23.91
CA GLN A 309 12.06 18.30 -25.22
C GLN A 309 11.68 17.26 -26.26
N SER A 310 10.65 17.59 -27.04
CA SER A 310 10.16 16.75 -28.12
C SER A 310 10.78 17.21 -29.44
N TYR A 311 11.31 16.26 -30.20
CA TYR A 311 11.92 16.48 -31.50
C TYR A 311 11.28 15.55 -32.53
N VAL A 312 10.98 16.09 -33.70
CA VAL A 312 10.55 15.30 -34.87
C VAL A 312 11.37 15.70 -36.08
N TYR A 313 11.98 14.70 -36.70
CA TYR A 313 12.71 14.84 -37.94
C TYR A 313 11.84 14.29 -39.06
N ALA A 314 11.37 15.18 -39.93
CA ALA A 314 10.50 14.85 -41.05
C ALA A 314 11.31 14.75 -42.36
N SER A 315 11.00 13.78 -43.20
CA SER A 315 11.66 13.59 -44.50
C SER A 315 10.71 13.01 -45.54
N ASP A 316 10.91 13.39 -46.80
CA ASP A 316 10.25 12.75 -47.95
C ASP A 316 10.88 11.38 -48.28
N GLU A 317 12.04 11.05 -47.69
CA GLU A 317 12.69 9.76 -47.89
C GLU A 317 12.14 8.69 -46.93
N LEU A 318 11.60 7.60 -47.50
CA LEU A 318 10.87 6.56 -46.75
C LEU A 318 11.71 5.32 -46.41
N SER A 319 13.00 5.33 -46.76
CA SER A 319 13.89 4.16 -46.64
C SER A 319 14.02 3.64 -45.20
N HIS A 320 13.83 4.51 -44.20
CA HIS A 320 14.06 4.26 -42.77
C HIS A 320 15.38 3.54 -42.49
N ASP A 321 16.38 3.77 -43.35
CA ASP A 321 17.60 3.00 -43.33
C ASP A 321 18.62 3.56 -42.32
N LYS A 322 19.75 2.87 -42.23
CA LYS A 322 20.89 3.24 -41.38
C LYS A 322 21.45 4.65 -41.66
N TYR A 323 21.31 5.17 -42.88
CA TYR A 323 21.79 6.51 -43.24
C TYR A 323 20.81 7.58 -42.83
N HIS A 324 19.51 7.32 -42.99
CA HIS A 324 18.45 8.18 -42.48
C HIS A 324 18.57 8.33 -40.95
N VAL A 325 18.69 7.21 -40.23
CA VAL A 325 18.96 7.23 -38.77
C VAL A 325 20.25 8.00 -38.45
N GLY A 326 21.31 7.79 -39.24
CA GLY A 326 22.58 8.50 -39.08
C GLY A 326 22.45 10.01 -39.22
N ALA A 327 21.72 10.48 -40.23
CA ALA A 327 21.50 11.90 -40.49
C ALA A 327 20.69 12.56 -39.37
N ALA A 328 19.60 11.92 -38.93
CA ALA A 328 18.78 12.41 -37.82
C ALA A 328 19.57 12.48 -36.50
N LEU A 329 20.34 11.43 -36.17
CA LEU A 329 21.19 11.42 -34.98
C LEU A 329 22.30 12.47 -35.05
N ASN A 330 22.97 12.64 -36.20
CA ASN A 330 23.99 13.68 -36.36
C ASN A 330 23.43 15.07 -36.06
N HIS A 331 22.24 15.40 -36.59
CA HIS A 331 21.58 16.67 -36.31
C HIS A 331 21.22 16.80 -34.83
N LEU A 332 20.61 15.76 -34.24
CA LEU A 332 20.23 15.74 -32.83
C LEU A 332 21.44 15.96 -31.91
N PHE A 333 22.52 15.21 -32.09
CA PHE A 333 23.71 15.32 -31.23
C PHE A 333 24.45 16.65 -31.41
N ASN A 334 24.54 17.19 -32.63
CA ASN A 334 25.04 18.55 -32.86
C ASN A 334 24.25 19.56 -32.04
N LYS A 335 22.91 19.47 -32.09
CA LYS A 335 22.04 20.38 -31.36
C LYS A 335 22.19 20.25 -29.85
N LEU A 336 22.19 19.01 -29.34
CA LEU A 336 22.35 18.74 -27.92
C LEU A 336 23.70 19.22 -27.39
N LYS A 337 24.78 19.13 -28.18
CA LYS A 337 26.08 19.70 -27.78
C LYS A 337 26.11 21.21 -27.73
N ASN A 338 25.42 21.88 -28.65
CA ASN A 338 25.30 23.33 -28.62
C ASN A 338 24.45 23.80 -27.43
N GLN A 339 23.42 23.03 -27.06
CA GLN A 339 22.52 23.36 -25.95
C GLN A 339 23.11 23.01 -24.58
N PHE A 340 23.84 21.90 -24.47
CA PHE A 340 24.39 21.38 -23.22
C PHE A 340 25.92 21.30 -23.32
N LEU A 341 26.60 22.42 -23.04
CA LEU A 341 28.06 22.57 -23.14
C LEU A 341 28.84 21.51 -22.32
N ASN A 342 28.32 21.13 -21.15
CA ASN A 342 28.95 20.15 -20.24
C ASN A 342 28.38 18.73 -20.40
N LEU A 343 27.72 18.41 -21.51
CA LEU A 343 27.17 17.07 -21.74
C LEU A 343 28.28 16.02 -21.79
N LYS A 344 28.33 15.13 -20.78
CA LYS A 344 29.29 14.03 -20.72
C LYS A 344 28.68 12.71 -21.12
N GLN A 345 27.44 12.43 -20.71
CA GLN A 345 26.84 11.11 -20.82
C GLN A 345 25.47 11.16 -21.51
N VAL A 346 25.22 10.22 -22.43
CA VAL A 346 23.95 10.11 -23.14
C VAL A 346 23.46 8.68 -23.11
N HIS A 347 22.22 8.49 -22.66
CA HIS A 347 21.52 7.21 -22.70
C HIS A 347 20.41 7.28 -23.73
N VAL A 348 20.51 6.48 -24.79
CA VAL A 348 19.46 6.38 -25.80
C VAL A 348 18.68 5.09 -25.61
N PHE A 349 17.36 5.16 -25.72
CA PHE A 349 16.44 4.03 -25.67
C PHE A 349 15.68 3.93 -26.98
N SER A 350 15.62 2.73 -27.55
CA SER A 350 14.82 2.44 -28.73
C SER A 350 14.13 1.10 -28.62
N ASP A 351 13.21 0.85 -29.54
CA ASP A 351 12.69 -0.49 -29.78
C ASP A 351 13.79 -1.43 -30.33
N GLY A 352 13.48 -2.72 -30.39
CA GLY A 352 14.38 -3.75 -30.90
C GLY A 352 14.35 -3.96 -32.42
N ALA A 353 13.80 -3.03 -33.22
CA ALA A 353 13.63 -3.22 -34.65
C ALA A 353 14.98 -3.44 -35.35
N THR A 354 15.13 -4.61 -35.98
CA THR A 354 16.39 -5.01 -36.61
C THR A 354 16.72 -4.23 -37.87
N GLN A 355 15.71 -3.70 -38.56
CA GLN A 355 15.90 -2.91 -39.78
C GLN A 355 16.44 -1.51 -39.48
N GLN A 356 16.10 -0.97 -38.30
CA GLN A 356 16.38 0.42 -37.94
C GLN A 356 17.50 0.50 -36.90
N PHE A 357 17.29 -0.08 -35.71
CA PHE A 357 18.15 0.16 -34.56
C PHE A 357 19.02 -1.04 -34.19
N LYS A 358 18.45 -2.24 -34.05
CA LYS A 358 19.14 -3.40 -33.46
C LYS A 358 19.99 -4.15 -34.48
N GLN A 359 21.00 -3.46 -35.03
CA GLN A 359 21.87 -3.93 -36.11
C GLN A 359 23.31 -3.43 -36.00
N LYS A 360 24.22 -4.17 -36.64
CA LYS A 360 25.68 -3.90 -36.65
C LYS A 360 26.04 -2.46 -37.08
N PHE A 361 25.27 -1.89 -38.00
CA PHE A 361 25.54 -0.55 -38.55
C PHE A 361 25.30 0.54 -37.50
N LEU A 362 24.21 0.46 -36.75
CA LEU A 362 23.97 1.37 -35.64
C LEU A 362 25.11 1.25 -34.63
N PHE A 363 25.49 0.03 -34.25
CA PHE A 363 26.51 -0.19 -33.23
C PHE A 363 27.86 0.42 -33.62
N ARG A 364 28.26 0.30 -34.90
CA ARG A 364 29.46 0.97 -35.42
C ARG A 364 29.30 2.50 -35.44
N ASN A 365 28.12 3.00 -35.79
CA ASN A 365 27.83 4.43 -35.80
C ASN A 365 27.87 5.03 -34.38
N LEU A 366 27.48 4.28 -33.34
CA LEU A 366 27.59 4.73 -31.94
C LEU A 366 29.03 5.05 -31.55
N CYS A 367 30.00 4.23 -31.96
CA CYS A 367 31.41 4.52 -31.72
C CYS A 367 31.85 5.83 -32.37
N ARG A 368 31.43 6.06 -33.63
CA ARG A 368 31.73 7.30 -34.37
C ARG A 368 31.08 8.51 -33.70
N LEU A 369 29.81 8.42 -33.31
CA LEU A 369 29.08 9.49 -32.63
C LEU A 369 29.71 9.82 -31.27
N SER A 370 30.05 8.79 -30.48
CA SER A 370 30.71 8.94 -29.18
C SER A 370 32.05 9.69 -29.29
N GLU A 371 32.87 9.35 -30.28
CA GLU A 371 34.16 10.02 -30.54
C GLU A 371 33.97 11.45 -31.09
N ARG A 372 33.12 11.62 -32.11
CA ARG A 372 32.85 12.91 -32.76
C ARG A 372 32.34 13.94 -31.77
N PHE A 373 31.41 13.54 -30.90
CA PHE A 373 30.81 14.42 -29.91
C PHE A 373 31.53 14.39 -28.56
N LYS A 374 32.55 13.56 -28.37
CA LYS A 374 33.25 13.40 -27.08
C LYS A 374 32.26 13.18 -25.93
N ILE A 375 31.41 12.16 -26.07
CA ILE A 375 30.38 11.76 -25.09
C ILE A 375 30.46 10.27 -24.80
N ASP A 376 30.16 9.91 -23.55
CA ASP A 376 29.90 8.54 -23.14
C ASP A 376 28.50 8.14 -23.60
N LEU A 377 28.44 7.41 -24.72
CA LEU A 377 27.18 7.03 -25.38
C LEU A 377 26.77 5.59 -25.03
N PHE A 378 25.56 5.48 -24.48
CA PHE A 378 24.89 4.22 -24.18
C PHE A 378 23.64 4.08 -25.04
N TRP A 379 23.40 2.88 -25.56
CA TRP A 379 22.17 2.54 -26.27
C TRP A 379 21.51 1.34 -25.61
N HIS A 380 20.23 1.48 -25.28
CA HIS A 380 19.42 0.48 -24.61
C HIS A 380 18.24 0.09 -25.49
N PHE A 381 17.87 -1.19 -25.45
CA PHE A 381 16.73 -1.72 -26.17
C PHE A 381 15.62 -2.10 -25.19
N PHE A 382 14.39 -1.69 -25.48
CA PHE A 382 13.23 -2.16 -24.73
C PHE A 382 13.01 -3.68 -24.94
N ALA A 383 12.36 -4.30 -23.96
CA ALA A 383 11.99 -5.71 -24.05
C ALA A 383 10.95 -5.95 -25.17
N THR A 384 10.88 -7.18 -25.68
CA THR A 384 9.83 -7.59 -26.62
C THR A 384 8.45 -7.39 -25.99
N ALA A 385 7.50 -6.81 -26.73
CA ALA A 385 6.17 -6.43 -26.25
C ALA A 385 6.14 -5.31 -25.18
N HIS A 386 7.08 -4.35 -25.26
CA HIS A 386 6.95 -3.09 -24.53
C HIS A 386 5.70 -2.31 -24.99
N GLY A 387 5.09 -1.58 -24.06
CA GLY A 387 3.95 -0.72 -24.37
C GLY A 387 4.33 0.50 -25.21
N LYS A 388 3.34 1.33 -25.51
CA LYS A 388 3.55 2.60 -26.21
C LYS A 388 4.42 3.55 -25.39
N GLY A 389 5.38 4.19 -26.05
CA GLY A 389 6.33 5.14 -25.46
C GLY A 389 5.91 6.60 -25.62
N VAL A 390 6.69 7.52 -25.04
CA VAL A 390 6.44 8.97 -25.20
C VAL A 390 6.55 9.41 -26.67
N VAL A 391 7.47 8.79 -27.41
CA VAL A 391 7.76 9.09 -28.83
C VAL A 391 6.58 8.77 -29.74
N ASP A 392 5.80 7.72 -29.44
CA ASP A 392 4.53 7.44 -30.11
C ASP A 392 3.54 8.61 -29.92
N GLY A 393 3.47 9.16 -28.71
CA GLY A 393 2.63 10.30 -28.36
C GLY A 393 3.05 11.59 -29.08
N VAL A 394 4.37 11.84 -29.18
CA VAL A 394 4.93 12.98 -29.94
C VAL A 394 4.53 12.90 -31.41
N GLY A 395 4.77 11.75 -32.05
CA GLY A 395 4.41 11.53 -33.46
C GLY A 395 2.91 11.63 -33.69
N GLY A 396 2.09 11.00 -32.85
CA GLY A 396 0.63 11.04 -32.95
C GLY A 396 0.06 12.46 -32.78
N THR A 397 0.58 13.23 -31.82
CA THR A 397 0.15 14.61 -31.57
C THR A 397 0.47 15.50 -32.77
N LEU A 398 1.70 15.42 -33.28
CA LEU A 398 2.10 16.25 -34.42
C LEU A 398 1.30 15.92 -35.69
N LYS A 399 1.14 14.63 -35.99
CA LYS A 399 0.30 14.17 -37.12
C LYS A 399 -1.14 14.70 -36.99
N ARG A 400 -1.72 14.65 -35.79
CA ARG A 400 -3.08 15.16 -35.54
C ARG A 400 -3.18 16.66 -35.77
N VAL A 401 -2.20 17.43 -35.28
CA VAL A 401 -2.16 18.90 -35.44
C VAL A 401 -2.09 19.27 -36.92
N ILE A 402 -1.21 18.63 -37.68
CA ILE A 402 -1.04 18.92 -39.12
C ILE A 402 -2.27 18.46 -39.91
N TYR A 403 -2.81 17.28 -39.61
CA TYR A 403 -4.04 16.80 -40.23
C TYR A 403 -5.21 17.78 -40.04
N LEU A 404 -5.38 18.34 -38.83
CA LEU A 404 -6.40 19.36 -38.57
C LEU A 404 -6.15 20.65 -39.36
N ALA A 405 -4.89 21.04 -39.54
CA ALA A 405 -4.54 22.21 -40.36
C ALA A 405 -4.88 21.97 -41.84
N ILE A 406 -4.64 20.76 -42.35
CA ILE A 406 -5.01 20.36 -43.71
C ILE A 406 -6.52 20.37 -43.90
N LEU A 407 -7.28 19.80 -42.95
CA LEU A 407 -8.75 19.88 -42.96
C LEU A 407 -9.29 21.32 -42.88
N GLY A 408 -8.50 22.23 -42.31
CA GLY A 408 -8.78 23.67 -42.30
C GLY A 408 -8.41 24.38 -43.62
N GLY A 409 -8.02 23.64 -44.66
CA GLY A 409 -7.68 24.17 -45.99
C GLY A 409 -6.20 24.46 -46.22
N GLN A 410 -5.30 24.12 -45.29
CA GLN A 410 -3.85 24.27 -45.55
C GLN A 410 -3.33 23.16 -46.46
N LEU A 411 -2.44 23.53 -47.38
CA LEU A 411 -1.86 22.58 -48.33
C LEU A 411 -0.53 22.02 -47.81
N CYS A 412 -0.44 20.70 -47.72
CA CYS A 412 0.77 19.96 -47.39
C CYS A 412 1.09 19.01 -48.54
N LYS A 413 2.27 19.13 -49.17
CA LYS A 413 2.70 18.26 -50.28
C LYS A 413 4.07 17.62 -50.09
N SER A 414 4.84 18.06 -49.09
CA SER A 414 6.19 17.57 -48.82
C SER A 414 6.51 17.64 -47.32
N ALA A 415 7.65 17.07 -46.94
CA ALA A 415 8.23 17.23 -45.61
C ALA A 415 8.48 18.71 -45.26
N ALA A 416 8.93 19.53 -46.21
CA ALA A 416 9.09 20.98 -46.02
C ALA A 416 7.77 21.66 -45.64
N ASP A 417 6.67 21.33 -46.34
CA ASP A 417 5.35 21.85 -46.00
C ASP A 417 4.88 21.34 -44.63
N PHE A 418 5.11 20.06 -44.34
CA PHE A 418 4.78 19.43 -43.05
C PHE A 418 5.48 20.15 -41.89
N VAL A 419 6.77 20.45 -42.04
CA VAL A 419 7.59 21.19 -41.06
C VAL A 419 7.06 22.61 -40.89
N ARG A 420 6.84 23.34 -41.99
CA ARG A 420 6.32 24.72 -41.97
C ARG A 420 4.97 24.81 -41.26
N ILE A 421 4.04 23.91 -41.59
CA ILE A 421 2.72 23.86 -40.95
C ILE A 421 2.88 23.53 -39.47
N GLY A 422 3.63 22.49 -39.13
CA GLY A 422 3.84 22.07 -37.75
C GLY A 422 4.41 23.19 -36.88
N GLN A 423 5.47 23.86 -37.33
CA GLN A 423 6.10 25.00 -36.63
C GLN A 423 5.12 26.18 -36.44
N SER A 424 4.19 26.40 -37.37
CA SER A 424 3.16 27.43 -37.22
C SER A 424 2.08 27.09 -36.19
N LYS A 425 1.91 25.80 -35.85
CA LYS A 425 0.82 25.31 -34.98
C LYS A 425 1.29 24.93 -33.58
N THR A 426 2.56 24.59 -33.40
CA THR A 426 3.10 24.23 -32.08
C THR A 426 4.55 24.67 -31.93
N THR A 427 4.86 25.18 -30.74
CA THR A 427 6.23 25.45 -30.28
C THR A 427 6.70 24.40 -29.26
N ALA A 428 5.82 23.50 -28.83
CA ALA A 428 6.13 22.47 -27.84
C ALA A 428 6.89 21.27 -28.43
N ILE A 429 6.82 21.09 -29.76
CA ILE A 429 7.55 20.06 -30.50
C ILE A 429 8.44 20.78 -31.49
N GLU A 430 9.74 20.51 -31.44
CA GLU A 430 10.66 21.02 -32.42
C GLU A 430 10.69 20.12 -33.65
N ILE A 431 10.49 20.72 -34.81
CA ILE A 431 10.29 19.99 -36.06
C ILE A 431 11.35 20.45 -37.04
N VAL A 432 12.10 19.48 -37.57
CA VAL A 432 13.25 19.72 -38.45
C VAL A 432 13.12 18.87 -39.70
N GLU A 433 13.43 19.45 -40.85
CA GLU A 433 13.50 18.71 -42.11
C GLU A 433 14.87 18.02 -42.29
N ILE A 434 14.81 16.73 -42.60
CA ILE A 434 15.95 15.95 -43.08
C ILE A 434 15.77 15.77 -44.59
N GLU A 435 16.36 16.70 -45.33
CA GLU A 435 16.41 16.65 -46.79
C GLU A 435 17.26 15.47 -47.28
N LYS A 436 16.94 14.99 -48.49
CA LYS A 436 17.60 13.84 -49.11
C LYS A 436 19.13 13.99 -49.17
N TYR A 437 19.63 15.18 -49.48
CA TYR A 437 21.08 15.41 -49.57
C TYR A 437 21.81 15.17 -48.24
N LYS A 438 21.17 15.43 -47.08
CA LYS A 438 21.77 15.14 -45.76
C LYS A 438 21.89 13.64 -45.51
N ILE A 439 20.97 12.85 -46.06
CA ILE A 439 21.00 11.40 -46.01
C ILE A 439 22.10 10.88 -46.93
N ASP A 440 22.22 11.44 -48.13
CA ASP A 440 23.25 11.08 -49.10
C ASP A 440 24.66 11.44 -48.61
N ASP A 441 24.85 12.60 -47.98
CA ASP A 441 26.10 12.98 -47.31
C ASP A 441 26.45 12.00 -46.19
N CYS A 442 25.47 11.63 -45.37
CA CYS A 442 25.65 10.65 -44.31
C CYS A 442 26.00 9.27 -44.88
N LYS A 443 25.45 8.91 -46.04
CA LYS A 443 25.78 7.69 -46.77
C LYS A 443 27.22 7.73 -47.27
N ALA A 444 27.65 8.82 -47.91
CA ALA A 444 29.03 8.97 -48.37
C ALA A 444 30.04 8.84 -47.23
N GLU A 445 29.74 9.38 -46.04
CA GLU A 445 30.59 9.25 -44.84
C GLU A 445 30.62 7.81 -44.29
N LEU A 446 29.47 7.13 -44.25
CA LEU A 446 29.31 5.86 -43.54
C LEU A 446 29.49 4.61 -44.40
N GLU A 447 29.34 4.70 -45.72
CA GLU A 447 29.34 3.53 -46.62
C GLU A 447 30.65 2.73 -46.48
N ASN A 448 31.79 3.42 -46.53
CA ASN A 448 33.11 2.78 -46.38
C ASN A 448 33.27 2.10 -45.01
N LEU A 449 32.73 2.71 -43.94
CA LEU A 449 32.76 2.13 -42.60
C LEU A 449 31.84 0.91 -42.46
N PHE A 450 30.81 0.80 -43.31
CA PHE A 450 29.76 -0.19 -43.20
C PHE A 450 29.98 -1.43 -44.08
N GLN A 451 30.70 -1.29 -45.20
CA GLN A 451 30.94 -2.37 -46.15
C GLN A 451 31.66 -3.58 -45.52
N SER A 452 32.67 -3.36 -44.67
CA SER A 452 33.49 -4.44 -44.07
C SER A 452 32.92 -5.02 -42.76
N LEU A 453 31.76 -4.55 -42.28
CA LEU A 453 31.26 -4.91 -40.96
C LEU A 453 30.75 -6.35 -40.88
N LYS A 454 31.32 -7.10 -39.95
CA LYS A 454 30.78 -8.40 -39.53
C LYS A 454 29.62 -8.22 -38.52
N PRO A 455 28.59 -9.08 -38.56
CA PRO A 455 27.54 -9.07 -37.55
C PRO A 455 28.10 -9.34 -36.14
N VAL A 456 27.57 -8.64 -35.14
CA VAL A 456 27.92 -8.90 -33.74
C VAL A 456 27.22 -10.20 -33.29
N PRO A 457 27.93 -11.16 -32.66
CA PRO A 457 27.34 -12.40 -32.20
C PRO A 457 26.15 -12.17 -31.27
N GLU A 458 25.10 -12.96 -31.45
CA GLU A 458 23.89 -12.93 -30.62
C GLU A 458 23.22 -11.54 -30.51
N THR A 459 23.30 -10.71 -31.57
CA THR A 459 22.74 -9.35 -31.60
C THR A 459 21.32 -9.26 -31.03
N LYS A 460 20.44 -10.24 -31.33
CA LYS A 460 19.05 -10.27 -30.83
C LYS A 460 18.94 -10.30 -29.30
N LYS A 461 19.91 -10.90 -28.59
CA LYS A 461 19.93 -11.02 -27.12
C LYS A 461 20.43 -9.76 -26.42
N ILE A 462 21.05 -8.83 -27.16
CA ILE A 462 21.67 -7.62 -26.59
C ILE A 462 20.57 -6.65 -26.15
N HIS A 463 20.67 -6.10 -24.94
CA HIS A 463 19.75 -5.07 -24.42
C HIS A 463 20.45 -3.75 -24.09
N SER A 464 21.77 -3.75 -23.94
CA SER A 464 22.54 -2.54 -23.67
C SER A 464 23.88 -2.59 -24.38
N ILE A 465 24.28 -1.45 -24.92
CA ILE A 465 25.54 -1.24 -25.64
C ILE A 465 26.16 0.07 -25.14
N LYS A 466 27.46 0.05 -24.87
CA LYS A 466 28.29 1.22 -24.59
C LYS A 466 29.37 1.32 -25.66
N ALA A 467 29.51 2.49 -26.27
CA ALA A 467 30.68 2.81 -27.09
C ALA A 467 31.89 3.03 -26.17
N LEU A 468 32.99 2.31 -26.38
CA LEU A 468 34.23 2.47 -25.59
C LEU A 468 35.29 3.25 -26.35
N THR A 469 35.54 2.85 -27.60
CA THR A 469 36.47 3.54 -28.51
C THR A 469 35.91 3.49 -29.93
N ASN A 470 36.58 4.10 -30.90
CA ASN A 470 36.13 4.16 -32.29
C ASN A 470 35.76 2.79 -32.89
N ASN A 471 36.41 1.70 -32.46
CA ASN A 471 36.13 0.36 -33.00
C ASN A 471 35.75 -0.66 -31.94
N LEU A 472 35.46 -0.25 -30.70
CA LEU A 472 35.19 -1.16 -29.60
C LEU A 472 33.88 -0.79 -28.92
N ILE A 473 32.99 -1.78 -28.82
CA ILE A 473 31.77 -1.70 -28.00
C ILE A 473 31.85 -2.67 -26.84
N GLU A 474 31.21 -2.29 -25.76
CA GLU A 474 30.80 -3.19 -24.68
C GLU A 474 29.29 -3.41 -24.79
N TYR A 475 28.82 -4.64 -24.62
CA TYR A 475 27.42 -4.96 -24.69
C TYR A 475 27.00 -5.94 -23.59
N LYS A 476 25.72 -5.88 -23.22
CA LYS A 476 25.11 -6.70 -22.18
C LYS A 476 23.80 -7.31 -22.67
N TYR A 477 23.48 -8.50 -22.19
CA TYR A 477 22.19 -9.14 -22.47
C TYR A 477 21.04 -8.59 -21.63
N TYR A 478 21.36 -7.90 -20.53
CA TYR A 478 20.40 -7.16 -19.72
C TYR A 478 21.07 -5.86 -19.28
N SER A 479 20.37 -4.72 -19.27
CA SER A 479 20.97 -3.42 -18.95
C SER A 479 21.62 -3.39 -17.56
N ASN A 480 21.01 -4.07 -16.59
CA ASN A 480 21.52 -4.17 -15.21
C ASN A 480 22.49 -5.34 -14.99
N SER A 481 22.90 -6.05 -16.05
CA SER A 481 23.86 -7.16 -15.92
C SER A 481 25.23 -6.66 -15.43
N THR A 482 25.80 -7.36 -14.45
CA THR A 482 27.20 -7.20 -14.02
C THR A 482 28.16 -7.76 -15.07
N ASN A 483 27.75 -8.82 -15.77
CA ASN A 483 28.51 -9.41 -16.87
C ASN A 483 28.33 -8.60 -18.15
N SER A 484 29.45 -8.19 -18.74
CA SER A 484 29.51 -7.54 -20.05
C SER A 484 30.42 -8.32 -21.01
N LYS A 485 30.18 -8.17 -22.30
CA LYS A 485 31.03 -8.69 -23.37
C LYS A 485 31.56 -7.52 -24.19
N LYS A 486 32.76 -7.67 -24.76
CA LYS A 486 33.34 -6.65 -25.64
C LYS A 486 33.42 -7.19 -27.07
N TYR A 487 33.16 -6.34 -28.03
CA TYR A 487 33.29 -6.66 -29.45
C TYR A 487 34.06 -5.56 -30.17
N ARG A 488 35.12 -5.95 -30.88
CA ARG A 488 35.93 -5.05 -31.70
C ARG A 488 35.55 -5.22 -33.16
N PHE A 489 35.16 -4.13 -33.81
CA PHE A 489 34.92 -4.12 -35.24
C PHE A 489 36.25 -4.29 -35.99
N SER A 490 36.24 -5.17 -36.99
CA SER A 490 37.32 -5.25 -37.98
C SER A 490 37.20 -4.02 -38.87
N VAL A 491 38.20 -3.15 -38.87
CA VAL A 491 38.27 -2.02 -39.81
C VAL A 491 38.90 -2.51 -41.10
#